data_AF-A0A7V9LAB3-F1
#
_entry.id   AF-A0A7V9LAB3-F1
#
_cell.length_a   1.000
_cell.length_b   1.000
_cell.length_c   1.000
_cell.angle_alpha   90.00
_cell.angle_beta   90.00
_cell.angle_gamma   90.00
#
_symmetry.space_group_name_H-M   'P 1'
#
loop_
_entity.id
_entity.type
_entity.pdbx_description
1 polymer ?
#
loop_
_entity_poly.entity_id
_entity_poly.type
_entity_poly.pdbx_seq_one_letter_code
_entity_poly.pdbx_strand_id
1 'polypeptide(L)' 'MDTGDTAWLLICAALVMLMTPALALFYGGMVQGKNVLSTFMHSFFSLGLVTIQFVLIGYSLCFGPSVH' A
#
# COMPACT_ATOMS: atom_id res chain seq x y z
N MET A 1 18.28 -7.86 -16.80
CA MET A 1 17.23 -8.15 -15.81
C MET A 1 17.26 -9.65 -15.59
N ASP A 2 17.78 -10.07 -14.46
CA ASP A 2 17.73 -11.47 -14.08
C ASP A 2 16.29 -11.83 -13.67
N THR A 3 15.76 -12.91 -14.24
CA THR A 3 14.38 -13.33 -14.01
C THR A 3 14.14 -13.66 -12.54
N GLY A 4 15.15 -14.20 -11.85
CA GLY A 4 15.13 -14.48 -10.40
C GLY A 4 14.99 -13.22 -9.56
N ASP A 5 15.79 -12.19 -9.86
CA ASP A 5 15.75 -10.92 -9.14
C ASP A 5 14.42 -10.20 -9.36
N THR A 6 13.88 -10.25 -10.58
CA THR A 6 12.58 -9.67 -10.91
C THR A 6 11.45 -10.39 -10.18
N ALA A 7 11.45 -11.73 -10.15
CA ALA A 7 10.47 -12.52 -9.42
C ALA A 7 10.53 -12.24 -7.91
N TRP A 8 11.74 -12.13 -7.35
CA TRP A 8 11.92 -11.79 -5.94
C TRP A 8 11.38 -10.39 -5.62
N LEU A 9 11.66 -9.39 -6.46
CA LEU A 9 11.16 -8.03 -6.30
C LEU A 9 9.63 -7.96 -6.33
N LEU A 10 8.99 -8.72 -7.23
CA LEU A 10 7.53 -8.82 -7.31
C LEU A 10 6.92 -9.46 -6.06
N ILE A 11 7.56 -10.51 -5.52
CA ILE A 11 7.12 -11.16 -4.28
C ILE A 11 7.25 -10.17 -3.11
N CYS A 12 8.38 -9.47 -2.99
CA CYS A 12 8.56 -8.44 -1.96
C CYS A 12 7.50 -7.33 -2.06
N ALA A 13 7.21 -6.84 -3.26
CA ALA A 13 6.18 -5.82 -3.48
C ALA A 13 4.78 -6.30 -3.09
N ALA A 14 4.43 -7.56 -3.39
CA ALA A 14 3.17 -8.17 -2.99
C ALA A 14 3.04 -8.29 -1.45
N LEU A 15 4.12 -8.67 -0.76
CA LEU A 15 4.15 -8.74 0.70
C LEU A 15 3.93 -7.38 1.36
N VAL A 16 4.54 -6.32 0.81
CA VAL A 16 4.35 -4.94 1.31
C VAL A 16 2.92 -4.46 1.07
N MET A 17 2.34 -4.72 -0.11
CA MET A 17 0.95 -4.36 -0.40
C MET A 17 -0.03 -5.02 0.58
N LEU A 18 0.28 -6.22 1.06
CA LEU A 18 -0.55 -6.94 2.05
C LEU A 18 -0.48 -6.33 3.46
N MET A 19 0.52 -5.50 3.78
CA MET A 19 0.63 -4.86 5.11
C MET A 19 -0.47 -3.81 5.36
N THR A 20 -0.87 -3.03 4.35
CA THR A 20 -1.91 -2.00 4.46
C THR A 20 -3.29 -2.57 4.86
N PRO A 21 -3.81 -3.66 4.24
CA PRO A 21 -5.02 -4.32 4.72
C PRO A 21 -4.78 -5.16 5.99
N ALA A 22 -3.57 -5.68 6.23
CA ALA A 22 -3.27 -6.40 7.47
C ALA A 22 -3.36 -5.50 8.71
N LEU A 23 -2.91 -4.25 8.61
CA LEU A 23 -3.12 -3.24 9.66
C LEU A 23 -4.60 -2.95 9.89
N ALA A 24 -5.38 -2.83 8.81
CA ALA A 24 -6.83 -2.61 8.90
C ALA A 24 -7.55 -3.75 9.64
N LEU A 25 -7.11 -4.99 9.40
CA LEU A 25 -7.56 -6.19 10.12
C LEU A 25 -7.17 -6.16 11.59
N PHE A 26 -5.90 -5.82 11.88
CA PHE A 26 -5.37 -5.79 13.25
C PHE A 26 -6.01 -4.67 14.09
N TYR A 27 -6.10 -3.45 13.54
CA TYR A 27 -6.76 -2.32 14.19
C TYR A 27 -8.29 -2.44 14.18
N GLY A 28 -8.87 -3.08 13.17
CA GLY A 28 -10.29 -3.40 13.11
C GLY A 28 -10.71 -4.38 14.21
N GLY A 29 -9.91 -5.41 14.48
CA GLY A 29 -10.16 -6.37 15.58
C GLY A 29 -10.07 -5.77 16.98
N MET A 30 -9.35 -4.66 17.15
CA MET A 30 -9.23 -3.91 18.42
C MET A 30 -10.33 -2.87 18.64
N VAL A 31 -11.20 -2.63 17.64
CA VAL A 31 -12.33 -1.68 17.70
C VAL A 31 -13.65 -2.45 17.82
N GLN A 32 -14.66 -1.86 18.48
CA GLN A 32 -16.00 -2.47 18.63
C GLN A 32 -16.52 -3.02 17.29
N GLY A 33 -16.97 -4.29 17.30
CA GLY A 33 -17.45 -5.05 16.14
C GLY A 33 -18.41 -4.31 15.20
N LYS A 34 -19.15 -3.32 15.70
CA LYS A 34 -20.10 -2.50 14.92
C LYS A 34 -19.43 -1.59 13.87
N ASN A 35 -18.16 -1.21 14.05
CA ASN A 35 -17.44 -0.30 13.14
C ASN A 35 -16.38 -0.99 12.26
N VAL A 36 -16.18 -2.31 12.43
CA VAL A 36 -15.12 -3.07 11.74
C VAL A 36 -15.30 -3.05 10.22
N LEU A 37 -16.55 -3.11 9.75
CA LEU A 37 -16.86 -3.02 8.32
C LEU A 37 -16.50 -1.64 7.74
N SER A 38 -16.68 -0.56 8.51
CA SER A 38 -16.33 0.81 8.09
C SER A 38 -14.81 1.03 8.04
N THR A 39 -14.07 0.45 8.98
CA THR A 39 -12.59 0.48 9.00
C THR A 39 -11.99 -0.28 7.81
N PHE A 40 -12.61 -1.40 7.42
CA PHE A 40 -12.22 -2.15 6.23
C PHE A 40 -12.44 -1.35 4.92
N MET A 41 -13.60 -0.71 4.79
CA MET A 41 -13.93 0.10 3.61
C MET A 41 -13.01 1.31 3.47
N HIS A 42 -12.67 1.98 4.58
CA HIS A 42 -11.69 3.07 4.58
C HIS A 42 -10.29 2.61 4.16
N SER A 43 -9.89 1.39 4.53
CA SER A 43 -8.56 0.88 4.21
C SER A 43 -8.42 0.47 2.75
N PHE A 44 -9.49 -0.06 2.13
CA PHE A 44 -9.52 -0.27 0.68
C PHE A 44 -9.50 1.06 -0.09
N PHE A 45 -10.24 2.05 0.39
CA PHE A 45 -10.27 3.37 -0.22
C PHE A 45 -8.91 4.09 -0.11
N SER A 46 -8.25 4.03 1.05
CA SER A 46 -6.93 4.61 1.23
C SER A 46 -5.87 3.93 0.36
N LEU A 47 -5.95 2.61 0.18
CA LEU A 47 -5.06 1.86 -0.71
C LEU A 47 -5.19 2.32 -2.17
N GLY A 48 -6.42 2.52 -2.66
CA GLY A 48 -6.67 3.07 -3.98
C GLY A 48 -6.18 4.52 -4.14
N LEU A 49 -6.49 5.39 -3.17
CA LEU A 49 -6.07 6.79 -3.19
C LEU A 49 -4.55 6.95 -3.17
N VAL A 50 -3.86 6.23 -2.28
CA VAL A 50 -2.40 6.28 -2.17
C VAL A 50 -1.75 5.77 -3.46
N THR A 51 -2.29 4.71 -4.07
CA THR A 51 -1.79 4.19 -5.35
C THR A 51 -1.91 5.24 -6.46
N ILE A 52 -3.07 5.89 -6.59
CA ILE A 52 -3.30 6.94 -7.60
C ILE A 52 -2.39 8.15 -7.35
N GLN A 53 -2.35 8.65 -6.11
CA GLN A 53 -1.50 9.77 -5.72
C GLN A 53 -0.02 9.48 -5.99
N PHE A 54 0.44 8.25 -5.70
CA PHE A 54 1.82 7.85 -5.90
C PHE A 54 2.21 7.83 -7.38
N VAL A 55 1.34 7.32 -8.26
CA VAL A 55 1.59 7.30 -9.71
C VAL A 55 1.59 8.72 -10.30
N LEU A 56 0.68 9.59 -9.85
CA LEU A 56 0.54 10.93 -10.42
C LEU A 56 1.65 11.90 -10.02
N ILE A 57 2.03 11.91 -8.74
CA ILE A 57 2.98 12.89 -8.19
C ILE A 57 4.04 12.27 -7.28
N GLY A 58 3.70 11.21 -6.53
CA GLY A 58 4.62 10.64 -5.53
C GLY A 58 5.90 10.06 -6.12
N TYR A 59 5.80 9.37 -7.26
CA TYR A 59 6.96 8.81 -7.96
C TYR A 59 7.92 9.91 -8.40
N SER A 60 7.39 10.97 -9.01
CA SER A 60 8.20 12.11 -9.47
C SER A 60 8.83 12.88 -8.31
N LEU A 61 8.17 12.93 -7.15
CA LEU A 61 8.71 13.64 -5.97
C LEU A 61 9.82 12.84 -5.27
N CYS A 62 9.68 11.51 -5.16
CA CYS A 62 10.68 10.67 -4.50
C CYS A 62 11.87 10.31 -5.40
N PHE A 63 11.63 10.08 -6.69
CA PHE A 63 12.63 9.58 -7.64
C PHE A 63 12.90 10.55 -8.79
N GLY A 64 12.39 11.78 -8.69
CA GLY A 64 12.69 12.83 -9.66
C GLY A 64 14.17 13.21 -9.64
N PRO A 65 14.70 13.73 -10.76
CA PRO A 65 16.08 14.21 -10.82
C PRO A 65 16.28 15.32 -9.78
N SER A 66 17.21 15.11 -8.87
CA SER A 66 17.66 16.15 -7.94
C SER A 66 18.31 17.26 -8.77
N VAL A 67 17.65 18.42 -8.83
CA VAL A 67 18.19 19.60 -9.50
C VAL A 67 19.40 20.07 -8.70
N HIS A 68 20.59 19.80 -9.22
CA HIS A 68 21.88 20.22 -8.68
C HIS A 68 22.52 21.23 -9.63
#